data_AF-A0A8J4GAE1-F1
#
_entry.id   AF-A0A8J4GAE1-F1
#
_cell.length_a   1.000
_cell.length_b   1.000
_cell.length_c   1.000
_cell.angle_alpha   90.00
_cell.angle_beta   90.00
_cell.angle_gamma   90.00
#
_symmetry.space_group_name_H-M   'P 1'
#
loop_
_entity.id
_entity.type
_entity.pdbx_description
1 polymer ?
#
loop_
_entity_poly.entity_id
_entity_poly.type
_entity_poly.pdbx_seq_one_letter_code
_entity_poly.pdbx_strand_id
1 'polypeptide(L)'
;CLWIVMSAYKLAGGTGALRASARHFLGVVCPRRDFVTLRTYLFYNRQALANPAESLITGNAGSSLARQQELDADTDVDAVGGGPGPGPGPGSLRDAAATTSMEKVLLPPGLYVIPTPIGNLQDITLRAVDTLRGVNLLLAEDTRRTRKLLNFLGIRHLEVLSCHEHNEKHRLARVLQRLQQGEPVGLVSDAGMPGISDPGHVVVAAAVEAGVRVVVLPGPCAFVTALVGSGLPTEAFTFAGFLPPKSGARRQALERLASQSGTLVLYAPPHGLGSILRDCVEVLGGGRRCCVAREISKMHEEYFRSTLEGALREFSEVREARGEICLLIEGCRPLDLGSAAATAERGGLAGAGAGVAAAAAGPGAVERVLRELLEAGMPVSGAVREVVCNLGANKKAAYATALRLSEQLARESDAATKK
;
A
#
# COMPACT_ATOMS: atom_id res chain seq x y z
N CYS A 1 -12.94 -28.18 26.36
CA CYS A 1 -12.30 -29.53 26.34
C CYS A 1 -10.94 -29.53 25.64
N LEU A 2 -10.82 -29.12 24.38
CA LEU A 2 -9.54 -29.12 23.64
C LEU A 2 -8.45 -28.27 24.32
N TRP A 3 -8.83 -27.11 24.87
CA TRP A 3 -7.92 -26.23 25.61
C TRP A 3 -7.34 -26.86 26.87
N ILE A 4 -8.14 -27.64 27.62
CA ILE A 4 -7.70 -28.32 28.85
C ILE A 4 -6.68 -29.41 28.52
N VAL A 5 -6.91 -30.17 27.44
CA VAL A 5 -5.98 -31.21 26.96
C VAL A 5 -4.66 -30.60 26.48
N MET A 6 -4.72 -29.45 25.79
CA MET A 6 -3.54 -28.75 25.28
C MET A 6 -2.70 -28.11 26.40
N SER A 7 -3.34 -27.58 27.44
CA SER A 7 -2.65 -27.06 28.63
C SER A 7 -1.96 -28.17 29.43
N ALA A 8 -2.61 -29.32 29.59
CA ALA A 8 -2.01 -30.49 30.26
C ALA A 8 -0.82 -31.06 29.46
N TYR A 9 -0.88 -31.08 28.13
CA TYR A 9 0.21 -31.57 27.27
C TYR A 9 1.44 -30.64 27.29
N LYS A 10 1.22 -29.33 27.42
CA LYS A 10 2.28 -28.32 27.53
C LYS A 10 2.98 -28.33 28.90
N LEU A 11 2.24 -28.64 29.97
CA LEU A 11 2.77 -28.80 31.34
C LEU A 11 3.58 -30.09 31.53
N ALA A 12 3.28 -31.16 30.79
CA ALA A 12 3.91 -32.48 30.97
C ALA A 12 5.20 -32.70 30.16
N GLY A 13 5.77 -31.65 29.55
CA GLY A 13 7.08 -31.72 28.88
C GLY A 13 7.15 -32.66 27.67
N GLY A 14 6.01 -33.05 27.09
CA GLY A 14 5.97 -33.82 25.84
C GLY A 14 6.51 -35.27 25.92
N THR A 15 6.45 -35.93 27.08
CA THR A 15 6.86 -37.34 27.19
C THR A 15 5.86 -38.30 26.55
N GLY A 16 6.37 -39.38 25.95
CA GLY A 16 5.64 -40.25 25.01
C GLY A 16 4.40 -40.99 25.56
N ALA A 17 4.24 -41.08 26.88
CA ALA A 17 3.11 -41.78 27.51
C ALA A 17 1.75 -41.08 27.29
N LEU A 18 1.72 -39.75 27.10
CA LEU A 18 0.48 -38.99 26.86
C LEU A 18 -0.05 -39.07 25.42
N ARG A 19 0.75 -39.58 24.47
CA ARG A 19 0.32 -39.73 23.06
C ARG A 19 -0.74 -40.82 22.87
N ALA A 20 -0.70 -41.89 23.69
CA ALA A 20 -1.64 -43.00 23.59
C ALA A 20 -3.03 -42.62 24.13
N SER A 21 -3.09 -41.94 25.29
CA SER A 21 -4.36 -41.52 25.90
C SER A 21 -5.06 -40.38 25.15
N ALA A 22 -4.31 -39.44 24.55
CA ALA A 22 -4.89 -38.37 23.74
C ALA A 22 -5.54 -38.91 22.45
N ARG A 23 -4.95 -39.94 21.81
CA ARG A 23 -5.53 -40.60 20.64
C ARG A 23 -6.82 -41.35 20.96
N HIS A 24 -6.89 -41.99 22.13
CA HIS A 24 -8.10 -42.69 22.57
C HIS A 24 -9.24 -41.70 22.89
N PHE A 25 -8.92 -40.56 23.51
CA PHE A 25 -9.91 -39.54 23.87
C PHE A 25 -10.44 -38.75 22.64
N LEU A 26 -9.58 -38.47 21.66
CA LEU A 26 -9.98 -37.79 20.41
C LEU A 26 -10.82 -38.69 19.47
N GLY A 27 -10.71 -40.02 19.59
CA GLY A 27 -11.53 -40.96 18.84
C GLY A 27 -12.98 -41.08 19.33
N VAL A 28 -13.23 -40.77 20.61
CA VAL A 28 -14.55 -40.90 21.25
C VAL A 28 -15.38 -39.61 21.15
N VAL A 29 -14.72 -38.43 21.07
CA VAL A 29 -15.41 -37.12 21.21
C VAL A 29 -15.74 -36.44 19.88
N CYS A 30 -15.20 -36.88 18.74
CA CYS A 30 -15.41 -36.16 17.46
C CYS A 30 -15.68 -37.10 16.26
N PRO A 31 -16.93 -37.50 16.02
CA PRO A 31 -17.29 -38.22 14.80
C PRO A 31 -17.55 -37.24 13.65
N ARG A 32 -16.56 -37.15 12.75
CA ARG A 32 -16.61 -36.60 11.37
C ARG A 32 -16.71 -35.08 11.19
N ARG A 33 -15.88 -34.62 10.24
CA ARG A 33 -15.66 -33.25 9.70
C ARG A 33 -14.87 -32.32 10.62
N ASP A 34 -13.53 -32.42 10.53
CA ASP A 34 -12.58 -31.29 10.60
C ASP A 34 -11.12 -31.78 10.48
N PHE A 35 -10.83 -32.52 9.40
CA PHE A 35 -9.47 -33.03 9.12
C PHE A 35 -8.55 -31.98 8.47
N VAL A 36 -9.10 -30.87 7.97
CA VAL A 36 -8.34 -29.83 7.25
C VAL A 36 -7.55 -28.96 8.23
N THR A 37 -8.15 -28.58 9.36
CA THR A 37 -7.54 -27.65 10.33
C THR A 37 -6.35 -28.28 11.06
N LEU A 38 -6.41 -29.57 11.40
CA LEU A 38 -5.34 -30.25 12.12
C LEU A 38 -4.12 -30.55 11.22
N ARG A 39 -4.35 -30.85 9.93
CA ARG A 39 -3.29 -31.15 8.97
C ARG A 39 -2.50 -29.89 8.60
N THR A 40 -3.18 -28.76 8.45
CA THR A 40 -2.54 -27.45 8.24
C THR A 40 -1.72 -27.04 9.47
N TYR A 41 -2.26 -27.24 10.68
CA TYR A 41 -1.57 -26.87 11.92
C TYR A 41 -0.32 -27.75 12.21
N LEU A 42 -0.40 -29.05 11.90
CA LEU A 42 0.75 -29.96 12.02
C LEU A 42 1.81 -29.71 10.93
N PHE A 43 1.40 -29.29 9.72
CA PHE A 43 2.32 -28.88 8.66
C PHE A 43 3.11 -27.62 9.06
N TYR A 44 2.44 -26.62 9.63
CA TYR A 44 3.07 -25.40 10.14
C TYR A 44 4.05 -25.67 11.28
N ASN A 45 3.69 -26.49 12.27
CA ASN A 45 4.58 -26.79 13.39
C ASN A 45 5.78 -27.68 12.99
N ARG A 46 5.67 -28.45 11.91
CA ARG A 46 6.80 -29.24 11.38
C ARG A 46 7.86 -28.35 10.74
N GLN A 47 7.50 -27.21 10.16
CA GLN A 47 8.47 -26.23 9.64
C GLN A 47 9.13 -25.41 10.77
N ALA A 48 8.36 -25.03 11.80
CA ALA A 48 8.90 -24.32 12.96
C ALA A 48 9.95 -25.12 13.76
N LEU A 49 9.90 -26.45 13.71
CA LEU A 49 10.89 -27.34 14.32
C LEU A 49 12.14 -27.56 13.45
N ALA A 50 12.11 -27.16 12.17
CA ALA A 50 13.22 -27.36 11.23
C ALA A 50 14.15 -26.14 11.10
N ASN A 51 13.74 -24.96 11.60
CA ASN A 51 14.54 -23.74 11.50
C ASN A 51 14.28 -22.78 12.68
N PRO A 52 15.17 -22.71 13.69
CA PRO A 52 14.90 -21.96 14.93
C PRO A 52 14.79 -20.44 14.74
N ALA A 53 15.28 -19.88 13.63
CA ALA A 53 15.22 -18.46 13.32
C ALA A 53 13.83 -17.94 12.90
N GLU A 54 12.92 -18.80 12.41
CA GLU A 54 11.55 -18.40 12.03
C GLU A 54 10.57 -18.37 13.21
N SER A 55 10.96 -18.90 14.37
CA SER A 55 10.08 -18.99 15.55
C SER A 55 9.79 -17.63 16.21
N LEU A 56 10.59 -16.59 15.91
CA LEU A 56 10.49 -15.27 16.53
C LEU A 56 9.36 -14.37 15.97
N ILE A 57 8.78 -14.70 14.80
CA ILE A 57 7.81 -13.82 14.11
C ILE A 57 6.35 -14.22 14.39
N THR A 58 6.10 -15.43 14.91
CA THR A 58 4.74 -15.85 15.30
C THR A 58 4.44 -15.56 16.78
N GLY A 59 4.69 -14.30 17.18
CA GLY A 59 4.32 -13.77 18.49
C GLY A 59 2.85 -13.33 18.50
N ASN A 60 2.00 -14.21 19.03
CA ASN A 60 0.61 -13.90 19.36
C ASN A 60 0.56 -12.71 20.32
N ALA A 61 -0.17 -11.65 19.96
CA ALA A 61 -0.36 -10.47 20.79
C ALA A 61 -1.10 -10.86 22.08
N GLY A 62 -0.37 -10.90 23.20
CA GLY A 62 -0.93 -11.18 24.52
C GLY A 62 0.18 -11.51 25.52
N SER A 63 0.29 -10.67 26.54
CA SER A 63 1.15 -10.80 27.74
C SER A 63 2.65 -10.50 27.59
N SER A 64 3.04 -9.28 27.98
CA SER A 64 4.29 -9.06 28.75
C SER A 64 4.22 -7.76 29.58
N LEU A 65 3.18 -7.63 30.41
CA LEU A 65 3.21 -6.86 31.66
C LEU A 65 3.56 -7.85 32.78
N ALA A 66 4.81 -8.29 32.83
CA ALA A 66 5.40 -9.05 33.95
C ALA A 66 6.81 -9.49 33.56
N ARG A 67 7.81 -8.65 33.86
CA ARG A 67 9.22 -9.00 34.18
C ARG A 67 10.09 -7.78 33.92
N GLN A 68 10.25 -6.95 34.95
CA GLN A 68 11.48 -6.24 35.31
C GLN A 68 11.17 -5.28 36.47
N GLN A 69 10.85 -5.88 37.61
CA GLN A 69 11.13 -5.35 38.94
C GLN A 69 11.97 -6.44 39.63
N GLU A 70 12.87 -6.02 40.51
CA GLU A 70 13.87 -6.80 41.27
C GLU A 70 15.23 -7.02 40.56
N LEU A 71 16.16 -6.09 40.82
CA LEU A 71 17.41 -6.41 41.52
C LEU A 71 18.08 -5.11 42.00
N ASP A 72 17.90 -4.89 43.30
CA ASP A 72 18.65 -4.07 44.27
C ASP A 72 20.18 -4.37 44.22
N ALA A 73 21.14 -3.69 44.86
CA ALA A 73 21.30 -2.49 45.68
C ALA A 73 22.82 -2.25 45.85
N ASP A 74 23.15 -1.06 46.35
CA ASP A 74 24.39 -0.52 46.91
C ASP A 74 25.58 -1.44 47.27
N THR A 75 26.78 -0.90 47.02
CA THR A 75 27.85 -0.84 48.03
C THR A 75 28.86 0.25 47.70
N ASP A 76 28.92 1.28 48.56
CA ASP A 76 29.98 2.29 48.69
C ASP A 76 31.20 1.72 49.42
N VAL A 77 32.43 2.07 49.00
CA VAL A 77 33.56 2.38 49.90
C VAL A 77 34.56 3.35 49.23
N ASP A 78 34.94 4.38 49.99
CA ASP A 78 35.77 5.54 49.66
C ASP A 78 37.31 5.33 49.55
N ALA A 79 37.90 6.15 48.65
CA ALA A 79 39.07 7.04 48.80
C ALA A 79 40.57 6.61 48.73
N VAL A 80 41.30 7.52 48.03
CA VAL A 80 42.70 8.03 48.15
C VAL A 80 43.77 7.60 47.12
N GLY A 81 44.06 8.52 46.18
CA GLY A 81 45.39 9.15 46.04
C GLY A 81 46.39 8.69 44.94
N GLY A 82 46.71 9.59 44.00
CA GLY A 82 48.09 9.74 43.46
C GLY A 82 48.33 9.75 41.93
N GLY A 83 48.47 10.95 41.34
CA GLY A 83 49.52 11.33 40.34
C GLY A 83 49.48 10.79 38.89
N PRO A 84 49.66 11.65 37.84
CA PRO A 84 49.47 11.28 36.43
C PRO A 84 50.75 10.86 35.69
N GLY A 85 50.61 9.95 34.71
CA GLY A 85 51.62 9.65 33.69
C GLY A 85 50.94 9.47 32.32
N PRO A 86 51.53 9.94 31.20
CA PRO A 86 50.85 9.94 29.91
C PRO A 86 51.00 8.56 29.24
N GLY A 87 49.91 7.80 29.19
CA GLY A 87 49.80 6.57 28.39
C GLY A 87 49.46 6.88 26.93
N PRO A 88 49.84 6.01 25.98
CA PRO A 88 49.73 6.26 24.55
C PRO A 88 48.25 6.39 24.14
N GLY A 89 47.98 7.36 23.26
CA GLY A 89 46.64 7.69 22.80
C GLY A 89 45.89 6.52 22.16
N PRO A 90 44.55 6.56 22.13
CA PRO A 90 43.74 5.48 21.59
C PRO A 90 44.06 5.29 20.11
N GLY A 91 44.74 4.19 19.81
CA GLY A 91 44.85 3.65 18.46
C GLY A 91 43.45 3.57 17.85
N SER A 92 43.33 4.11 16.65
CA SER A 92 42.05 4.21 15.96
C SER A 92 41.37 2.84 15.90
N LEU A 93 40.11 2.78 16.31
CA LEU A 93 39.18 1.68 16.06
C LEU A 93 38.84 1.54 14.55
N ARG A 94 39.80 1.79 13.65
CA ARG A 94 39.64 1.70 12.19
C ARG A 94 40.31 0.48 11.57
N ASP A 95 41.14 -0.26 12.31
CA ASP A 95 41.87 -1.41 11.76
C ASP A 95 41.30 -2.79 12.15
N ALA A 96 40.10 -2.84 12.73
CA ALA A 96 39.41 -4.09 13.07
C ALA A 96 38.25 -4.45 12.12
N ALA A 97 38.10 -3.78 10.98
CA ALA A 97 37.23 -4.25 9.89
C ALA A 97 38.00 -5.28 9.05
N ALA A 98 38.34 -6.39 9.71
CA ALA A 98 38.95 -7.55 9.10
C ALA A 98 38.09 -8.03 7.92
N THR A 99 38.77 -8.22 6.80
CA THR A 99 38.45 -9.03 5.63
C THR A 99 37.44 -10.15 5.92
N THR A 100 36.15 -9.82 5.94
CA THR A 100 35.10 -10.83 5.87
C THR A 100 34.96 -11.13 4.39
N SER A 101 35.59 -12.21 3.94
CA SER A 101 35.29 -12.83 2.66
C SER A 101 33.77 -12.90 2.53
N MET A 102 33.18 -12.13 1.60
CA MET A 102 31.75 -12.13 1.37
C MET A 102 31.34 -13.53 0.91
N GLU A 103 30.83 -14.32 1.86
CA GLU A 103 30.32 -15.64 1.58
C GLU A 103 29.13 -15.49 0.61
N LYS A 104 29.22 -16.16 -0.53
CA LYS A 104 28.20 -16.07 -1.57
C LYS A 104 26.91 -16.69 -1.02
N VAL A 105 25.86 -15.87 -0.90
CA VAL A 105 24.54 -16.34 -0.49
C VAL A 105 24.03 -17.32 -1.55
N LEU A 106 23.78 -18.57 -1.15
CA LEU A 106 23.22 -19.58 -2.03
C LEU A 106 21.70 -19.39 -2.14
N LEU A 107 21.24 -18.93 -3.30
CA LEU A 107 19.82 -18.83 -3.61
C LEU A 107 19.35 -20.03 -4.44
N PRO A 108 18.16 -20.58 -4.15
CA PRO A 108 17.55 -21.54 -5.05
C PRO A 108 17.30 -20.93 -6.44
N PRO A 109 17.22 -21.76 -7.49
CA PRO A 109 16.84 -21.32 -8.84
C PRO A 109 15.51 -20.55 -8.83
N GLY A 110 15.42 -19.50 -9.66
CA GLY A 110 14.19 -18.74 -9.83
C GLY A 110 14.40 -17.26 -10.15
N LEU A 111 13.30 -16.59 -10.45
CA LEU A 111 13.24 -15.14 -10.64
C LEU A 111 12.92 -14.45 -9.31
N TYR A 112 13.78 -13.54 -8.88
CA TYR A 112 13.64 -12.75 -7.66
C TYR A 112 13.27 -11.31 -8.02
N VAL A 113 12.06 -10.88 -7.67
CA VAL A 113 11.63 -9.50 -7.83
C VAL A 113 12.03 -8.73 -6.57
N ILE A 114 12.93 -7.76 -6.71
CA ILE A 114 13.63 -7.13 -5.59
C ILE A 114 13.27 -5.64 -5.58
N PRO A 115 12.51 -5.17 -4.58
CA PRO A 115 12.24 -3.75 -4.43
C PRO A 115 13.50 -2.95 -4.10
N THR A 116 13.63 -1.76 -4.69
CA THR A 116 14.73 -0.83 -4.45
C THR A 116 14.24 0.41 -3.69
N PRO A 117 15.13 1.14 -2.99
CA PRO A 117 14.77 2.40 -2.36
C PRO A 117 14.11 3.42 -3.30
N ILE A 118 13.15 4.19 -2.78
CA ILE A 118 12.47 5.28 -3.50
C ILE A 118 13.06 6.68 -3.25
N GLY A 119 14.10 6.77 -2.41
CA GLY A 119 14.74 8.04 -2.06
C GLY A 119 15.87 7.87 -1.05
N ASN A 120 15.60 7.19 0.06
CA ASN A 120 16.57 6.92 1.11
C ASN A 120 17.18 5.53 0.96
N LEU A 121 18.51 5.46 0.79
CA LEU A 121 19.23 4.19 0.65
C LEU A 121 19.03 3.23 1.83
N GLN A 122 18.64 3.73 3.00
CA GLN A 122 18.35 2.93 4.19
C GLN A 122 17.02 2.16 4.13
N ASP A 123 16.13 2.48 3.18
CA ASP A 123 14.84 1.79 3.03
C ASP A 123 14.98 0.39 2.39
N ILE A 124 16.17 0.04 1.91
CA ILE A 124 16.41 -1.30 1.38
C ILE A 124 16.34 -2.33 2.51
N THR A 125 15.63 -3.43 2.27
CA THR A 125 15.51 -4.49 3.27
C THR A 125 16.79 -5.32 3.32
N LEU A 126 17.13 -5.87 4.49
CA LEU A 126 18.25 -6.81 4.64
C LEU A 126 18.11 -8.00 3.68
N ARG A 127 16.88 -8.51 3.51
CA ARG A 127 16.58 -9.61 2.58
C ARG A 127 16.85 -9.23 1.12
N ALA A 128 16.58 -7.99 0.72
CA ALA A 128 16.91 -7.51 -0.62
C ALA A 128 18.43 -7.47 -0.82
N VAL A 129 19.19 -6.98 0.17
CA VAL A 129 20.67 -6.98 0.12
C VAL A 129 21.23 -8.39 -0.02
N ASP A 130 20.77 -9.34 0.80
CA ASP A 130 21.24 -10.72 0.73
C ASP A 130 20.85 -11.41 -0.58
N THR A 131 19.66 -11.10 -1.10
CA THR A 131 19.22 -11.61 -2.41
C THR A 131 20.09 -11.04 -3.54
N LEU A 132 20.40 -9.74 -3.51
CA LEU A 132 21.30 -9.12 -4.49
C LEU A 132 22.72 -9.71 -4.46
N ARG A 133 23.19 -10.19 -3.30
CA ARG A 133 24.48 -10.90 -3.18
C ARG A 133 24.45 -12.33 -3.73
N GLY A 134 23.27 -12.94 -3.80
CA GLY A 134 23.12 -14.35 -4.19
C GLY A 134 22.69 -14.59 -5.64
N VAL A 135 22.11 -13.59 -6.31
CA VAL A 135 21.69 -13.73 -7.73
C VAL A 135 22.91 -13.77 -8.68
N ASN A 136 22.77 -14.50 -9.78
CA ASN A 136 23.81 -14.64 -10.80
C ASN A 136 23.71 -13.54 -11.88
N LEU A 137 22.50 -13.06 -12.14
CA LEU A 137 22.19 -12.03 -13.12
C LEU A 137 21.16 -11.07 -12.51
N LEU A 138 21.34 -9.77 -12.71
CA LEU A 138 20.38 -8.75 -12.33
C LEU A 138 19.84 -8.03 -13.57
N LEU A 139 18.53 -8.11 -13.75
CA LEU A 139 17.79 -7.31 -14.72
C LEU A 139 17.46 -5.97 -14.09
N ALA A 140 17.84 -4.88 -14.76
CA ALA A 140 17.65 -3.53 -14.26
C ALA A 140 17.11 -2.61 -15.35
N GLU A 141 16.20 -1.72 -15.00
CA GLU A 141 15.68 -0.67 -15.87
C GLU A 141 16.81 0.25 -16.39
N ASP A 142 17.44 1.04 -15.50
CA ASP A 142 18.67 1.76 -15.78
C ASP A 142 19.84 1.14 -15.00
N THR A 143 20.75 0.53 -15.77
CA THR A 143 21.95 -0.11 -15.21
C THR A 143 22.87 0.89 -14.52
N ARG A 144 22.90 2.17 -14.94
CA ARG A 144 23.73 3.21 -14.33
C ARG A 144 23.23 3.58 -12.94
N ARG A 145 21.91 3.71 -12.77
CA ARG A 145 21.30 3.95 -11.44
C ARG A 145 21.50 2.75 -10.53
N THR A 146 21.19 1.56 -11.04
CA THR A 146 21.35 0.31 -10.29
C THR A 146 22.80 0.09 -9.85
N ARG A 147 23.79 0.40 -10.70
CA ARG A 147 25.22 0.32 -10.34
C ARG A 147 25.59 1.23 -9.17
N LYS A 148 24.98 2.40 -9.01
CA LYS A 148 25.21 3.27 -7.84
C LYS A 148 24.73 2.61 -6.55
N LEU A 149 23.52 2.01 -6.57
CA LEU A 149 22.99 1.25 -5.44
C LEU A 149 23.90 0.06 -5.09
N LEU A 150 24.27 -0.74 -6.09
CA LEU A 150 25.16 -1.89 -5.88
C LEU A 150 26.52 -1.49 -5.32
N ASN A 151 27.09 -0.36 -5.77
CA ASN A 151 28.34 0.18 -5.24
C ASN A 151 28.21 0.60 -3.77
N PHE A 152 27.11 1.26 -3.39
CA PHE A 152 26.81 1.60 -2.00
C PHE A 152 26.71 0.35 -1.11
N LEU A 153 26.14 -0.74 -1.62
CA LEU A 153 26.01 -2.02 -0.92
C LEU A 153 27.28 -2.90 -0.94
N GLY A 154 28.35 -2.46 -1.64
CA GLY A 154 29.58 -3.23 -1.81
C GLY A 154 29.49 -4.40 -2.81
N ILE A 155 28.45 -4.46 -3.65
CA ILE A 155 28.20 -5.55 -4.60
C ILE A 155 28.77 -5.19 -5.98
N ARG A 156 30.01 -5.64 -6.27
CA ARG A 156 30.70 -5.26 -7.53
C ARG A 156 30.70 -6.34 -8.62
N HIS A 157 30.54 -7.61 -8.24
CA HIS A 157 30.72 -8.75 -9.12
C HIS A 157 29.47 -9.13 -9.93
N LEU A 158 28.32 -8.54 -9.61
CA LEU A 158 27.03 -8.91 -10.20
C LEU A 158 26.95 -8.49 -11.68
N GLU A 159 26.63 -9.45 -12.56
CA GLU A 159 26.26 -9.17 -13.95
C GLU A 159 24.93 -8.39 -13.96
N VAL A 160 24.91 -7.23 -14.61
CA VAL A 160 23.73 -6.38 -14.72
C VAL A 160 23.37 -6.21 -16.19
N LEU A 161 22.14 -6.55 -16.55
CA LEU A 161 21.61 -6.46 -17.89
C LEU A 161 20.45 -5.46 -17.93
N SER A 162 20.44 -4.57 -18.92
CA SER A 162 19.34 -3.61 -19.09
C SER A 162 18.06 -4.31 -19.53
N CYS A 163 16.97 -4.02 -18.83
CA CYS A 163 15.64 -4.56 -19.04
C CYS A 163 14.62 -3.45 -18.80
N HIS A 164 14.21 -2.78 -19.87
CA HIS A 164 13.28 -1.64 -19.85
C HIS A 164 12.16 -1.89 -20.88
N GLU A 165 11.05 -1.16 -20.79
CA GLU A 165 9.82 -1.43 -21.56
C GLU A 165 10.05 -1.69 -23.06
N HIS A 166 10.94 -0.92 -23.70
CA HIS A 166 11.25 -1.07 -25.13
C HIS A 166 12.04 -2.33 -25.51
N ASN A 167 12.73 -2.99 -24.57
CA ASN A 167 13.64 -4.10 -24.87
C ASN A 167 13.29 -5.43 -24.17
N GLU A 168 12.33 -5.45 -23.25
CA GLU A 168 11.97 -6.62 -22.45
C GLU A 168 11.72 -7.86 -23.32
N LYS A 169 10.92 -7.71 -24.38
CA LYS A 169 10.59 -8.81 -25.30
C LYS A 169 11.83 -9.38 -26.00
N HIS A 170 12.79 -8.53 -26.36
CA HIS A 170 14.03 -8.96 -27.01
C HIS A 170 14.98 -9.67 -26.03
N ARG A 171 14.93 -9.31 -24.74
CA ARG A 171 15.77 -9.94 -23.70
C ARG A 171 15.15 -11.23 -23.14
N LEU A 172 13.85 -11.40 -23.31
CA LEU A 172 13.08 -12.49 -22.72
C LEU A 172 13.66 -13.88 -22.99
N ALA A 173 14.01 -14.18 -24.25
CA ALA A 173 14.55 -15.49 -24.62
C ALA A 173 15.85 -15.82 -23.85
N ARG A 174 16.77 -14.85 -23.75
CA ARG A 174 18.03 -15.02 -22.99
C ARG A 174 17.75 -15.17 -21.49
N VAL A 175 16.83 -14.39 -20.94
CA VAL A 175 16.47 -14.46 -19.51
C VAL A 175 15.85 -15.81 -19.16
N LEU A 176 14.88 -16.28 -19.96
CA LEU A 176 14.22 -17.56 -19.76
C LEU A 176 15.22 -18.72 -19.85
N GLN A 177 16.17 -18.67 -20.80
CA GLN A 177 17.23 -19.67 -20.89
C GLN A 177 18.04 -19.77 -19.60
N ARG A 178 18.44 -18.63 -19.00
CA ARG A 178 19.20 -18.60 -17.73
C ARG A 178 18.38 -19.17 -16.58
N LEU A 179 17.11 -18.80 -16.50
CA LEU A 179 16.18 -19.33 -15.49
C LEU A 179 15.99 -20.85 -15.63
N GLN A 180 15.83 -21.35 -16.86
CA GLN A 180 15.68 -22.79 -17.15
C GLN A 180 16.96 -23.59 -16.89
N GLN A 181 18.13 -22.96 -16.99
CA GLN A 181 19.41 -23.55 -16.58
C GLN A 181 19.56 -23.65 -15.04
N GLY A 182 18.57 -23.20 -14.28
CA GLY A 182 18.57 -23.29 -12.84
C GLY A 182 19.27 -22.12 -12.16
N GLU A 183 19.46 -20.98 -12.83
CA GLU A 183 20.12 -19.84 -12.22
C GLU A 183 19.15 -18.92 -11.44
N PRO A 184 19.59 -18.36 -10.29
CA PRO A 184 18.87 -17.29 -9.63
C PRO A 184 19.07 -15.97 -10.38
N VAL A 185 17.98 -15.38 -10.88
CA VAL A 185 18.00 -14.11 -11.61
C VAL A 185 17.21 -13.07 -10.81
N GLY A 186 17.80 -11.89 -10.58
CA GLY A 186 17.14 -10.75 -9.95
C GLY A 186 16.47 -9.83 -10.97
N LEU A 187 15.42 -9.13 -10.55
CA LEU A 187 14.74 -8.07 -11.29
C LEU A 187 14.54 -6.87 -10.37
N VAL A 188 15.02 -5.70 -10.79
CA VAL A 188 14.87 -4.41 -10.11
C VAL A 188 14.37 -3.34 -11.10
N SER A 189 13.63 -2.36 -10.60
CA SER A 189 13.34 -1.09 -11.27
C SER A 189 14.22 0.02 -10.69
N ASP A 190 14.18 1.20 -11.31
CA ASP A 190 14.98 2.34 -10.86
C ASP A 190 14.67 2.76 -9.42
N ALA A 191 13.43 2.58 -8.97
CA ALA A 191 12.97 2.87 -7.63
C ALA A 191 11.70 2.09 -7.29
N GLY A 192 11.61 1.53 -6.09
CA GLY A 192 10.38 0.93 -5.57
C GLY A 192 10.15 -0.50 -6.05
N MET A 193 8.90 -0.82 -6.39
CA MET A 193 8.43 -2.18 -6.65
C MET A 193 8.43 -2.47 -8.16
N PRO A 194 9.29 -3.37 -8.67
CA PRO A 194 9.34 -3.67 -10.09
C PRO A 194 8.01 -4.19 -10.62
N GLY A 195 7.62 -3.74 -11.81
CA GLY A 195 6.35 -4.08 -12.46
C GLY A 195 5.15 -3.21 -12.04
N ILE A 196 5.31 -2.25 -11.11
CA ILE A 196 4.27 -1.28 -10.76
C ILE A 196 4.62 0.09 -11.33
N SER A 197 3.97 0.46 -12.44
CA SER A 197 4.31 1.67 -13.22
C SER A 197 5.77 1.72 -13.69
N ASP A 198 6.41 0.55 -13.71
CA ASP A 198 7.80 0.30 -14.09
C ASP A 198 7.85 -0.94 -15.01
N PRO A 199 8.96 -1.14 -15.76
CA PRO A 199 9.24 -2.41 -16.42
C PRO A 199 9.26 -3.61 -15.46
N GLY A 200 9.07 -4.80 -16.01
CA GLY A 200 9.22 -6.08 -15.32
C GLY A 200 8.02 -7.03 -15.45
N HIS A 201 6.82 -6.51 -15.71
CA HIS A 201 5.61 -7.33 -15.83
C HIS A 201 5.76 -8.43 -16.88
N VAL A 202 6.31 -8.11 -18.06
CA VAL A 202 6.47 -9.09 -19.15
C VAL A 202 7.42 -10.22 -18.75
N VAL A 203 8.51 -9.90 -18.03
CA VAL A 203 9.49 -10.88 -17.55
C VAL A 203 8.86 -11.80 -16.51
N VAL A 204 8.12 -11.23 -15.55
CA VAL A 204 7.43 -11.98 -14.51
C VAL A 204 6.36 -12.90 -15.13
N ALA A 205 5.56 -12.38 -16.05
CA ALA A 205 4.52 -13.16 -16.72
C ALA A 205 5.10 -14.35 -17.48
N ALA A 206 6.17 -14.14 -18.25
CA ALA A 206 6.83 -15.21 -18.99
C ALA A 206 7.49 -16.25 -18.08
N ALA A 207 8.07 -15.83 -16.95
CA ALA A 207 8.63 -16.76 -15.98
C ALA A 207 7.54 -17.66 -15.37
N VAL A 208 6.39 -17.08 -15.01
CA VAL A 208 5.22 -17.84 -14.52
C VAL A 208 4.73 -18.82 -15.58
N GLU A 209 4.58 -18.38 -16.82
CA GLU A 209 4.14 -19.23 -17.94
C GLU A 209 5.11 -20.40 -18.19
N ALA A 210 6.42 -20.17 -18.04
CA ALA A 210 7.45 -21.18 -18.17
C ALA A 210 7.59 -22.11 -16.94
N GLY A 211 6.74 -21.97 -15.91
CA GLY A 211 6.81 -22.76 -14.69
C GLY A 211 8.03 -22.46 -13.81
N VAL A 212 8.69 -21.32 -14.02
CA VAL A 212 9.81 -20.87 -13.21
C VAL A 212 9.31 -20.36 -11.87
N ARG A 213 10.01 -20.71 -10.79
CA ARG A 213 9.73 -20.16 -9.46
C ARG A 213 9.93 -18.64 -9.47
N VAL A 214 8.89 -17.89 -9.13
CA VAL A 214 8.95 -16.43 -8.92
C VAL A 214 8.87 -16.14 -7.42
N VAL A 215 9.83 -15.39 -6.90
CA VAL A 215 9.91 -14.94 -5.52
C VAL A 215 9.84 -13.42 -5.50
N VAL A 216 8.75 -12.87 -4.97
CA VAL A 216 8.56 -11.43 -4.83
C VAL A 216 8.94 -11.01 -3.42
N LEU A 217 9.90 -10.09 -3.30
CA LEU A 217 10.29 -9.52 -2.01
C LEU A 217 9.36 -8.38 -1.62
N PRO A 218 8.94 -8.28 -0.34
CA PRO A 218 8.34 -7.05 0.16
C PRO A 218 9.41 -5.96 0.26
N GLY A 219 9.01 -4.72 0.14
CA GLY A 219 9.92 -3.58 0.22
C GLY A 219 9.24 -2.26 -0.17
N PRO A 220 10.04 -1.21 -0.42
CA PRO A 220 9.54 0.13 -0.67
C PRO A 220 8.57 0.19 -1.85
N CYS A 221 7.44 0.89 -1.65
CA CYS A 221 6.45 1.14 -2.70
C CYS A 221 5.82 2.52 -2.47
N ALA A 222 6.11 3.47 -3.35
CA ALA A 222 5.78 4.88 -3.14
C ALA A 222 4.29 5.12 -2.91
N PHE A 223 3.41 4.56 -3.73
CA PHE A 223 1.97 4.79 -3.60
C PHE A 223 1.39 4.22 -2.29
N VAL A 224 1.94 3.11 -1.78
CA VAL A 224 1.49 2.51 -0.50
C VAL A 224 1.92 3.39 0.67
N THR A 225 3.18 3.82 0.68
CA THR A 225 3.71 4.75 1.69
C THR A 225 2.92 6.06 1.67
N ALA A 226 2.64 6.59 0.47
CA ALA A 226 1.85 7.80 0.28
C ALA A 226 0.41 7.64 0.80
N LEU A 227 -0.21 6.48 0.56
CA LEU A 227 -1.57 6.17 1.00
C LEU A 227 -1.68 6.18 2.52
N VAL A 228 -0.79 5.46 3.20
CA VAL A 228 -0.73 5.46 4.67
C VAL A 228 -0.47 6.87 5.20
N GLY A 229 0.49 7.59 4.61
CA GLY A 229 0.82 8.95 5.01
C GLY A 229 -0.28 9.97 4.72
N SER A 230 -1.18 9.73 3.78
CA SER A 230 -2.17 10.73 3.35
C SER A 230 -3.22 11.08 4.40
N GLY A 231 -3.54 10.16 5.31
CA GLY A 231 -4.68 10.29 6.24
C GLY A 231 -6.05 10.11 5.59
N LEU A 232 -6.11 9.62 4.33
CA LEU A 232 -7.35 9.21 3.68
C LEU A 232 -7.70 7.75 4.04
N PRO A 233 -8.99 7.34 3.88
CA PRO A 233 -9.41 5.95 4.08
C PRO A 233 -8.59 4.97 3.24
N THR A 234 -8.23 3.83 3.83
CA THR A 234 -7.34 2.82 3.23
C THR A 234 -8.00 1.45 3.08
N GLU A 235 -9.27 1.32 3.47
CA GLU A 235 -10.07 0.08 3.40
C GLU A 235 -10.28 -0.37 1.96
N ALA A 236 -10.46 0.59 1.05
CA ALA A 236 -10.52 0.38 -0.38
C ALA A 236 -9.81 1.53 -1.09
N PHE A 237 -9.02 1.20 -2.11
CA PHE A 237 -8.36 2.20 -2.94
C PHE A 237 -8.18 1.69 -4.37
N THR A 238 -8.01 2.62 -5.30
CA THR A 238 -7.69 2.34 -6.69
C THR A 238 -6.40 3.04 -7.06
N PHE A 239 -5.35 2.26 -7.33
CA PHE A 239 -4.12 2.79 -7.92
C PHE A 239 -4.29 2.84 -9.45
N ALA A 240 -4.22 4.04 -10.03
CA ALA A 240 -4.38 4.25 -11.47
C ALA A 240 -3.08 4.72 -12.17
N GLY A 241 -1.94 4.72 -11.46
CA GLY A 241 -0.66 5.12 -12.02
C GLY A 241 -0.67 6.53 -12.60
N PHE A 242 -0.04 6.72 -13.76
CA PHE A 242 -0.04 7.99 -14.47
C PHE A 242 -1.27 8.12 -15.37
N LEU A 243 -1.95 9.26 -15.29
CA LEU A 243 -3.02 9.61 -16.22
C LEU A 243 -2.47 10.04 -17.59
N PRO A 244 -3.26 9.93 -18.68
CA PRO A 244 -2.85 10.41 -19.98
C PRO A 244 -2.39 11.89 -19.96
N PRO A 245 -1.34 12.26 -20.73
CA PRO A 245 -0.79 13.61 -20.70
C PRO A 245 -1.73 14.65 -21.33
N LYS A 246 -2.55 14.24 -22.31
CA LYS A 246 -3.50 15.13 -22.99
C LYS A 246 -4.79 15.27 -22.18
N SER A 247 -5.23 16.52 -21.96
CA SER A 247 -6.39 16.82 -21.09
C SER A 247 -7.67 16.06 -21.48
N GLY A 248 -8.03 15.99 -22.77
CA GLY A 248 -9.23 15.25 -23.20
C GLY A 248 -9.21 13.77 -22.80
N ALA A 249 -8.09 13.07 -23.05
CA ALA A 249 -7.94 11.67 -22.67
C ALA A 249 -7.83 11.49 -21.14
N ARG A 250 -7.20 12.45 -20.45
CA ARG A 250 -7.14 12.47 -18.99
C ARG A 250 -8.51 12.61 -18.34
N ARG A 251 -9.34 13.52 -18.83
CA ARG A 251 -10.73 13.71 -18.35
C ARG A 251 -11.55 12.44 -18.54
N GLN A 252 -11.46 11.79 -19.69
CA GLN A 252 -12.13 10.50 -19.92
C GLN A 252 -11.66 9.41 -18.96
N ALA A 253 -10.36 9.38 -18.62
CA ALA A 253 -9.84 8.46 -17.61
C ALA A 253 -10.39 8.78 -16.21
N LEU A 254 -10.42 10.06 -15.84
CA LEU A 254 -10.99 10.53 -14.57
C LEU A 254 -12.50 10.26 -14.45
N GLU A 255 -13.25 10.37 -15.54
CA GLU A 255 -14.69 10.09 -15.55
C GLU A 255 -14.98 8.63 -15.19
N ARG A 256 -14.11 7.68 -15.61
CA ARG A 256 -14.21 6.28 -15.20
C ARG A 256 -13.91 6.05 -13.71
N LEU A 257 -13.14 6.95 -13.10
CA LEU A 257 -12.76 6.88 -11.69
C LEU A 257 -13.72 7.67 -10.77
N ALA A 258 -14.59 8.51 -11.34
CA ALA A 258 -15.41 9.45 -10.58
C ALA A 258 -16.35 8.79 -9.57
N SER A 259 -16.88 7.60 -9.88
CA SER A 259 -17.79 6.83 -9.03
C SER A 259 -17.09 5.90 -8.03
N GLN A 260 -15.76 5.81 -8.05
CA GLN A 260 -15.04 4.93 -7.13
C GLN A 260 -15.17 5.46 -5.70
N SER A 261 -15.63 4.62 -4.77
CA SER A 261 -15.80 4.96 -3.35
C SER A 261 -14.50 4.87 -2.53
N GLY A 262 -13.54 4.09 -3.01
CA GLY A 262 -12.21 3.99 -2.42
C GLY A 262 -11.31 5.17 -2.78
N THR A 263 -10.26 5.40 -1.99
CA THR A 263 -9.25 6.43 -2.26
C THR A 263 -8.61 6.19 -3.63
N LEU A 264 -8.55 7.22 -4.46
CA LEU A 264 -7.84 7.18 -5.74
C LEU A 264 -6.38 7.53 -5.50
N VAL A 265 -5.46 6.76 -6.09
CA VAL A 265 -4.01 6.97 -5.97
C VAL A 265 -3.41 7.09 -7.36
N LEU A 266 -2.78 8.24 -7.62
CA LEU A 266 -2.21 8.62 -8.90
C LEU A 266 -0.73 8.96 -8.73
N TYR A 267 0.07 8.63 -9.72
CA TYR A 267 1.36 9.28 -9.90
C TYR A 267 1.19 10.50 -10.80
N ALA A 268 1.89 11.58 -10.47
CA ALA A 268 1.81 12.83 -11.20
C ALA A 268 3.22 13.39 -11.50
N PRO A 269 3.48 13.87 -12.73
CA PRO A 269 4.68 14.63 -13.00
C PRO A 269 4.64 15.97 -12.22
N PRO A 270 5.79 16.48 -11.76
CA PRO A 270 5.85 17.80 -11.11
C PRO A 270 5.46 18.92 -12.08
N HIS A 271 6.02 18.88 -13.29
CA HIS A 271 5.65 19.79 -14.37
C HIS A 271 4.26 19.42 -14.88
N GLY A 272 3.33 20.36 -14.78
CA GLY A 272 1.95 20.16 -15.22
C GLY A 272 0.99 19.65 -14.15
N LEU A 273 1.40 19.52 -12.88
CA LEU A 273 0.50 19.14 -11.78
C LEU A 273 -0.75 20.04 -11.72
N GLY A 274 -0.60 21.37 -11.85
CA GLY A 274 -1.75 22.29 -11.88
C GLY A 274 -2.78 21.97 -12.97
N SER A 275 -2.33 21.51 -14.14
CA SER A 275 -3.24 21.09 -15.22
C SER A 275 -3.98 19.79 -14.90
N ILE A 276 -3.32 18.87 -14.19
CA ILE A 276 -3.92 17.61 -13.72
C ILE A 276 -4.95 17.91 -12.63
N LEU A 277 -4.60 18.74 -11.66
CA LEU A 277 -5.50 19.17 -10.59
C LEU A 277 -6.72 19.90 -11.14
N ARG A 278 -6.56 20.74 -12.17
CA ARG A 278 -7.67 21.43 -12.84
C ARG A 278 -8.66 20.43 -13.43
N ASP A 279 -8.17 19.43 -14.16
CA ASP A 279 -9.02 18.37 -14.70
C ASP A 279 -9.65 17.52 -13.59
N CYS A 280 -8.96 17.29 -12.47
CA CYS A 280 -9.54 16.61 -11.29
C CYS A 280 -10.67 17.43 -10.67
N VAL A 281 -10.51 18.73 -10.48
CA VAL A 281 -11.58 19.63 -10.00
C VAL A 281 -12.76 19.60 -10.96
N GLU A 282 -12.49 19.74 -12.26
CA GLU A 282 -13.52 19.73 -13.31
C GLU A 282 -14.29 18.42 -13.41
N VAL A 283 -13.66 17.27 -13.16
CA VAL A 283 -14.30 15.94 -13.32
C VAL A 283 -14.78 15.34 -11.99
N LEU A 284 -13.98 15.40 -10.93
CA LEU A 284 -14.23 14.71 -9.65
C LEU A 284 -14.90 15.61 -8.61
N GLY A 285 -14.65 16.92 -8.65
CA GLY A 285 -15.29 17.93 -7.80
C GLY A 285 -14.29 18.60 -6.87
N GLY A 286 -14.37 19.92 -6.75
CA GLY A 286 -13.38 20.70 -6.01
C GLY A 286 -13.33 20.42 -4.51
N GLY A 287 -14.45 20.02 -3.91
CA GLY A 287 -14.58 19.76 -2.48
C GLY A 287 -14.00 18.43 -1.99
N ARG A 288 -13.59 17.51 -2.88
CA ARG A 288 -13.01 16.22 -2.43
C ARG A 288 -11.69 16.45 -1.72
N ARG A 289 -11.49 15.81 -0.56
CA ARG A 289 -10.20 15.85 0.12
C ARG A 289 -9.14 15.18 -0.74
N CYS A 290 -7.93 15.69 -0.69
CA CYS A 290 -6.79 15.13 -1.39
C CYS A 290 -5.50 15.33 -0.58
N CYS A 291 -4.49 14.54 -0.93
CA CYS A 291 -3.13 14.69 -0.44
C CYS A 291 -2.16 14.69 -1.62
N VAL A 292 -1.31 15.71 -1.71
CA VAL A 292 -0.17 15.74 -2.62
C VAL A 292 1.05 15.36 -1.79
N ALA A 293 1.44 14.08 -1.87
CA ALA A 293 2.63 13.55 -1.22
C ALA A 293 3.83 13.67 -2.17
N ARG A 294 4.88 14.34 -1.73
CA ARG A 294 6.04 14.71 -2.54
C ARG A 294 7.31 14.19 -1.93
N GLU A 295 8.25 13.77 -2.79
CA GLU A 295 9.62 13.43 -2.39
C GLU A 295 9.67 12.48 -1.19
N ILE A 296 8.80 11.45 -1.21
CA ILE A 296 8.67 10.46 -0.13
C ILE A 296 10.02 9.78 0.11
N SER A 297 10.41 9.70 1.36
CA SER A 297 11.69 9.22 1.87
C SER A 297 12.91 10.03 1.41
N LYS A 298 12.74 11.31 1.06
CA LYS A 298 13.84 12.22 0.71
C LYS A 298 13.87 13.43 1.65
N MET A 299 14.92 14.25 1.53
CA MET A 299 15.14 15.42 2.38
C MET A 299 13.98 16.44 2.36
N HIS A 300 13.26 16.53 1.24
CA HIS A 300 12.15 17.47 1.05
C HIS A 300 10.78 16.77 1.07
N GLU A 301 10.65 15.67 1.82
CA GLU A 301 9.38 14.97 1.99
C GLU A 301 8.28 15.93 2.48
N GLU A 302 7.13 15.91 1.82
CA GLU A 302 5.99 16.76 2.15
C GLU A 302 4.67 16.03 1.89
N TYR A 303 3.71 16.17 2.81
CA TYR A 303 2.31 15.76 2.64
C TYR A 303 1.40 16.98 2.71
N PHE A 304 1.08 17.57 1.56
CA PHE A 304 0.12 18.68 1.48
C PHE A 304 -1.30 18.13 1.44
N ARG A 305 -2.09 18.37 2.49
CA ARG A 305 -3.47 17.88 2.62
C ARG A 305 -4.45 19.03 2.51
N SER A 306 -5.41 18.93 1.59
CA SER A 306 -6.41 19.97 1.35
C SER A 306 -7.63 19.39 0.60
N THR A 307 -8.47 20.25 0.03
CA THR A 307 -9.41 19.87 -1.03
C THR A 307 -8.72 19.92 -2.40
N LEU A 308 -9.33 19.35 -3.43
CA LEU A 308 -8.81 19.45 -4.81
C LEU A 308 -8.69 20.91 -5.28
N GLU A 309 -9.64 21.77 -4.90
CA GLU A 309 -9.54 23.22 -5.16
C GLU A 309 -8.38 23.88 -4.42
N GLY A 310 -8.18 23.52 -3.14
CA GLY A 310 -7.06 24.04 -2.35
C GLY A 310 -5.71 23.62 -2.92
N ALA A 311 -5.57 22.35 -3.33
CA ALA A 311 -4.38 21.86 -4.01
C ALA A 311 -4.18 22.53 -5.37
N LEU A 312 -5.25 22.76 -6.15
CA LEU A 312 -5.17 23.46 -7.44
C LEU A 312 -4.61 24.87 -7.27
N ARG A 313 -5.12 25.62 -6.27
CA ARG A 313 -4.64 26.96 -5.94
C ARG A 313 -3.16 26.93 -5.55
N GLU A 314 -2.81 26.05 -4.61
CA GLU A 314 -1.44 25.91 -4.13
C GLU A 314 -0.44 25.64 -5.26
N PHE A 315 -0.72 24.64 -6.11
CA PHE A 315 0.22 24.14 -7.10
C PHE A 315 0.06 24.76 -8.51
N SER A 316 -0.77 25.80 -8.64
CA SER A 316 -0.91 26.58 -9.89
C SER A 316 -0.67 28.07 -9.71
N GLU A 317 -0.97 28.61 -8.54
CA GLU A 317 -0.93 30.06 -8.28
C GLU A 317 0.16 30.44 -7.28
N VAL A 318 0.41 29.59 -6.27
CA VAL A 318 1.37 29.90 -5.19
C VAL A 318 2.77 29.39 -5.53
N ARG A 319 2.90 28.12 -5.89
CA ARG A 319 4.19 27.51 -6.22
C ARG A 319 4.08 26.42 -7.26
N GLU A 320 5.17 26.19 -7.97
CA GLU A 320 5.32 24.99 -8.79
C GLU A 320 5.74 23.80 -7.93
N ALA A 321 5.12 22.65 -8.18
CA ALA A 321 5.57 21.41 -7.58
C ALA A 321 6.91 20.96 -8.19
N ARG A 322 7.77 20.39 -7.35
CA ARG A 322 9.05 19.79 -7.74
C ARG A 322 9.18 18.39 -7.15
N GLY A 323 9.98 17.57 -7.81
CA GLY A 323 10.28 16.20 -7.39
C GLY A 323 9.22 15.20 -7.85
N GLU A 324 9.23 14.03 -7.24
CA GLU A 324 8.29 12.94 -7.50
C GLU A 324 7.03 13.10 -6.64
N ILE A 325 5.86 12.80 -7.23
CA ILE A 325 4.56 13.13 -6.63
C ILE A 325 3.60 11.95 -6.70
N CYS A 326 3.03 11.61 -5.55
CA CYS A 326 1.83 10.80 -5.42
C CYS A 326 0.64 11.72 -5.08
N LEU A 327 -0.37 11.75 -5.95
CA LEU A 327 -1.63 12.45 -5.71
C LEU A 327 -2.68 11.46 -5.24
N LEU A 328 -3.19 11.68 -4.03
CA LEU A 328 -4.24 10.87 -3.43
C LEU A 328 -5.52 11.69 -3.33
N ILE A 329 -6.64 11.10 -3.71
CA ILE A 329 -7.93 11.79 -3.77
C ILE A 329 -8.95 10.91 -3.06
N GLU A 330 -9.70 11.51 -2.13
CA GLU A 330 -10.79 10.83 -1.44
C GLU A 330 -11.77 10.25 -2.47
N GLY A 331 -12.22 9.02 -2.20
CA GLY A 331 -13.24 8.38 -2.99
C GLY A 331 -14.57 9.14 -2.94
N CYS A 332 -15.48 8.77 -3.83
CA CYS A 332 -16.83 9.31 -3.83
C CYS A 332 -17.54 8.92 -2.52
N ARG A 333 -18.04 9.90 -1.78
CA ARG A 333 -18.87 9.65 -0.60
C ARG A 333 -20.29 9.31 -1.05
N PRO A 334 -20.90 8.22 -0.55
CA PRO A 334 -22.33 8.04 -0.66
C PRO A 334 -23.04 9.22 0.02
N LEU A 335 -24.05 9.79 -0.63
CA LEU A 335 -24.96 10.71 0.06
C LEU A 335 -25.65 9.93 1.18
N ASP A 336 -25.48 10.38 2.42
CA ASP A 336 -26.31 9.92 3.51
C ASP A 336 -27.70 10.55 3.37
N LEU A 337 -28.59 9.84 2.66
CA LEU A 337 -30.01 10.19 2.55
C LEU A 337 -30.77 9.95 3.88
N GLY A 338 -30.08 9.50 4.93
CA GLY A 338 -30.61 9.14 6.23
C GLY A 338 -30.74 10.31 7.21
N SER A 339 -31.66 11.26 6.94
CA SER A 339 -32.35 11.98 8.03
C SER A 339 -33.68 12.63 7.62
N ALA A 340 -33.95 12.82 6.33
CA ALA A 340 -35.24 13.37 5.85
C ALA A 340 -36.30 12.30 5.51
N ALA A 341 -35.90 11.04 5.29
CA ALA A 341 -36.82 9.96 4.94
C ALA A 341 -37.43 9.22 6.15
N ALA A 342 -36.95 9.47 7.38
CA ALA A 342 -37.34 8.70 8.57
C ALA A 342 -38.70 9.12 9.20
N THR A 343 -39.43 10.07 8.62
CA THR A 343 -40.75 10.50 9.13
C THR A 343 -41.92 9.89 8.37
N ALA A 344 -41.68 9.09 7.32
CA ALA A 344 -42.72 8.29 6.66
C ALA A 344 -42.28 6.82 6.68
N GLU A 345 -43.16 5.95 7.19
CA GLU A 345 -42.96 4.50 7.33
C GLU A 345 -42.30 4.00 8.63
N ARG A 346 -42.94 4.31 9.77
CA ARG A 346 -43.08 3.27 10.81
C ARG A 346 -44.23 2.36 10.43
N GLY A 347 -43.90 1.23 9.80
CA GLY A 347 -44.90 0.25 9.40
C GLY A 347 -44.30 -1.05 8.84
N GLY A 348 -43.50 -1.76 9.63
CA GLY A 348 -43.44 -3.23 9.53
C GLY A 348 -42.17 -3.87 8.96
N LEU A 349 -41.57 -4.69 9.83
CA LEU A 349 -40.84 -5.93 9.59
C LEU A 349 -39.39 -5.87 9.06
N ALA A 350 -38.55 -6.47 9.89
CA ALA A 350 -37.12 -6.68 9.76
C ALA A 350 -36.74 -7.73 8.70
N GLY A 351 -35.52 -7.61 8.17
CA GLY A 351 -34.79 -8.78 7.66
C GLY A 351 -33.78 -8.50 6.55
N ALA A 352 -32.55 -8.94 6.81
CA ALA A 352 -31.49 -9.36 5.88
C ALA A 352 -30.61 -8.27 5.22
N GLY A 353 -29.30 -8.48 5.37
CA GLY A 353 -28.27 -7.79 4.61
C GLY A 353 -28.01 -8.42 3.23
N ALA A 354 -26.87 -8.02 2.68
CA ALA A 354 -26.31 -8.32 1.36
C ALA A 354 -26.60 -7.26 0.28
N GLY A 355 -25.59 -7.08 -0.56
CA GLY A 355 -25.39 -5.92 -1.43
C GLY A 355 -26.57 -5.61 -2.34
N VAL A 356 -26.82 -4.32 -2.49
CA VAL A 356 -27.82 -3.80 -3.41
C VAL A 356 -27.07 -3.12 -4.55
N ALA A 357 -27.12 -3.72 -5.73
CA ALA A 357 -26.84 -3.04 -6.98
C ALA A 357 -27.65 -1.75 -7.00
N ALA A 358 -27.00 -0.60 -7.21
CA ALA A 358 -27.65 0.70 -7.23
C ALA A 358 -28.76 0.71 -8.29
N ALA A 359 -30.01 0.52 -7.86
CA ALA A 359 -31.17 0.76 -8.71
C ALA A 359 -31.15 2.25 -9.06
N ALA A 360 -31.14 2.57 -10.35
CA ALA A 360 -31.18 3.95 -10.83
C ALA A 360 -32.36 4.67 -10.16
N ALA A 361 -32.05 5.71 -9.39
CA ALA A 361 -33.08 6.39 -8.61
C ALA A 361 -34.15 6.98 -9.56
N GLY A 362 -35.43 6.87 -9.16
CA GLY A 362 -36.53 7.42 -9.94
C GLY A 362 -36.39 8.95 -10.15
N PRO A 363 -37.01 9.52 -11.21
CA PRO A 363 -36.86 10.94 -11.55
C PRO A 363 -37.12 11.92 -10.39
N GLY A 364 -38.07 11.59 -9.52
CA GLY A 364 -38.43 12.42 -8.36
C GLY A 364 -37.40 12.42 -7.22
N ALA A 365 -36.57 11.38 -7.10
CA ALA A 365 -35.48 11.36 -6.10
C ALA A 365 -34.31 12.26 -6.55
N VAL A 366 -33.99 12.21 -7.85
CA VAL A 366 -32.98 13.07 -8.48
C VAL A 366 -33.33 14.54 -8.33
N GLU A 367 -34.58 14.93 -8.62
CA GLU A 367 -35.02 16.32 -8.54
C GLU A 367 -34.98 16.87 -7.10
N ARG A 368 -35.39 16.06 -6.11
CA ARG A 368 -35.37 16.45 -4.69
C ARG A 368 -33.95 16.73 -4.18
N VAL A 369 -33.03 15.81 -4.42
CA VAL A 369 -31.63 15.96 -3.99
C VAL A 369 -30.95 17.11 -4.72
N LEU A 370 -31.23 17.32 -6.01
CA LEU A 370 -30.73 18.49 -6.74
C LEU A 370 -31.22 19.79 -6.12
N ARG A 371 -32.50 19.88 -5.75
CA ARG A 371 -33.06 21.08 -5.12
C ARG A 371 -32.37 21.38 -3.79
N GLU A 372 -32.24 20.39 -2.91
CA GLU A 372 -31.58 20.56 -1.61
C GLU A 372 -30.12 21.03 -1.73
N LEU A 373 -29.36 20.45 -2.66
CA LEU A 373 -27.96 20.83 -2.89
C LEU A 373 -27.85 22.26 -3.44
N LEU A 374 -28.77 22.68 -4.32
CA LEU A 374 -28.80 24.03 -4.87
C LEU A 374 -29.23 25.06 -3.81
N GLU A 375 -30.22 24.73 -2.96
CA GLU A 375 -30.64 25.55 -1.82
C GLU A 375 -29.51 25.72 -0.79
N ALA A 376 -28.68 24.70 -0.60
CA ALA A 376 -27.46 24.78 0.22
C ALA A 376 -26.33 25.62 -0.42
N GLY A 377 -26.58 26.25 -1.58
CA GLY A 377 -25.62 27.12 -2.26
C GLY A 377 -24.58 26.37 -3.11
N MET A 378 -24.77 25.07 -3.36
CA MET A 378 -23.85 24.32 -4.22
C MET A 378 -24.00 24.75 -5.69
N PRO A 379 -22.89 24.93 -6.45
CA PRO A 379 -22.98 25.19 -7.88
C PRO A 379 -23.68 24.05 -8.64
N VAL A 380 -24.41 24.39 -9.71
CA VAL A 380 -25.15 23.42 -10.56
C VAL A 380 -24.28 22.25 -11.00
N SER A 381 -23.03 22.51 -11.40
CA SER A 381 -22.08 21.47 -11.83
C SER A 381 -21.66 20.53 -10.69
N GLY A 382 -21.64 21.01 -9.45
CA GLY A 382 -21.39 20.22 -8.24
C GLY A 382 -22.61 19.37 -7.87
N ALA A 383 -23.80 19.98 -7.85
CA ALA A 383 -25.05 19.30 -7.50
C ALA A 383 -25.38 18.15 -8.47
N VAL A 384 -25.22 18.39 -9.78
CA VAL A 384 -25.41 17.36 -10.82
C VAL A 384 -24.44 16.20 -10.64
N ARG A 385 -23.20 16.49 -10.25
CA ARG A 385 -22.16 15.47 -10.07
C ARG A 385 -22.46 14.60 -8.87
N GLU A 386 -22.84 15.19 -7.75
CA GLU A 386 -23.28 14.46 -6.55
C GLU A 386 -24.42 13.49 -6.88
N VAL A 387 -25.42 13.96 -7.64
CA VAL A 387 -26.57 13.13 -8.00
C VAL A 387 -26.24 12.04 -9.03
N VAL A 388 -25.40 12.33 -10.02
CA VAL A 388 -24.93 11.32 -10.98
C VAL A 388 -24.09 10.25 -10.28
N CYS A 389 -23.19 10.66 -9.40
CA CYS A 389 -22.30 9.75 -8.68
C CYS A 389 -23.05 8.86 -7.68
N ASN A 390 -24.03 9.40 -6.96
CA ASN A 390 -24.65 8.70 -5.83
C ASN A 390 -26.00 8.04 -6.16
N LEU A 391 -26.75 8.57 -7.13
CA LEU A 391 -28.04 8.03 -7.54
C LEU A 391 -28.00 7.29 -8.88
N GLY A 392 -26.82 7.21 -9.51
CA GLY A 392 -26.64 6.60 -10.84
C GLY A 392 -27.44 7.33 -11.93
N ALA A 393 -27.76 8.61 -11.72
CA ALA A 393 -28.62 9.37 -12.61
C ALA A 393 -27.94 9.66 -13.95
N ASN A 394 -28.74 9.75 -15.03
CA ASN A 394 -28.22 10.16 -16.34
C ASN A 394 -27.71 11.61 -16.27
N LYS A 395 -26.42 11.83 -16.54
CA LYS A 395 -25.73 13.14 -16.48
C LYS A 395 -26.46 14.23 -17.25
N LYS A 396 -26.97 13.95 -18.45
CA LYS A 396 -27.67 14.93 -19.29
C LYS A 396 -29.03 15.30 -18.70
N ALA A 397 -29.77 14.32 -18.20
CA ALA A 397 -31.07 14.55 -17.57
C ALA A 397 -30.93 15.30 -16.23
N ALA A 398 -30.00 14.89 -15.39
CA ALA A 398 -29.71 15.54 -14.11
C ALA A 398 -29.29 17.01 -14.32
N TYR A 399 -28.45 17.29 -15.33
CA TYR A 399 -28.04 18.67 -15.64
C TYR A 399 -29.22 19.55 -16.10
N ALA A 400 -30.09 19.02 -16.95
CA ALA A 400 -31.29 19.74 -17.39
C ALA A 400 -32.25 20.02 -16.22
N THR A 401 -32.39 19.07 -15.28
CA THR A 401 -33.21 19.25 -14.08
C THR A 401 -32.61 20.27 -13.13
N ALA A 402 -31.29 20.22 -12.91
CA ALA A 402 -30.60 21.15 -12.02
C ALA A 402 -30.64 22.60 -12.51
N LEU A 403 -30.51 22.82 -13.83
CA LEU A 403 -30.61 24.16 -14.41
C LEU A 403 -32.01 24.75 -14.22
N ARG A 404 -33.05 23.94 -14.47
CA ARG A 404 -34.45 24.33 -14.26
C ARG A 404 -34.73 24.71 -12.80
N LEU A 405 -34.21 23.91 -11.86
CA LEU A 405 -34.36 24.17 -10.41
C LEU A 405 -33.62 25.43 -9.97
N SER A 406 -32.41 25.64 -10.47
CA SER A 406 -31.63 26.86 -10.17
C SER A 406 -32.36 28.13 -10.61
N GLU A 407 -32.95 28.12 -11.81
CA GLU A 407 -33.77 29.24 -12.31
C GLU A 407 -35.05 29.45 -11.48
N GLN A 408 -35.68 28.37 -10.99
CA GLN A 408 -36.86 28.46 -10.11
C GLN A 408 -36.51 29.08 -8.76
N LEU A 409 -35.44 28.59 -8.12
CA LEU A 409 -34.97 29.08 -6.82
C LEU A 409 -34.56 30.55 -6.88
N ALA A 410 -33.93 30.99 -7.98
CA ALA A 410 -33.60 32.40 -8.20
C ALA A 410 -34.84 33.30 -8.33
N ARG A 411 -35.92 32.81 -8.97
CA ARG A 411 -37.19 33.55 -9.04
C ARG A 411 -37.91 33.61 -7.70
N GLU A 412 -37.83 32.53 -6.91
CA GLU A 412 -38.41 32.45 -5.57
C GLU A 412 -37.72 33.42 -4.60
N SER A 413 -36.39 33.53 -4.65
CA SER A 413 -35.64 34.51 -3.84
C SER A 413 -35.91 35.96 -4.26
N ASP A 414 -35.98 36.25 -5.56
CA ASP A 414 -36.34 37.57 -6.08
C ASP A 414 -37.76 38.00 -5.68
N ALA A 415 -38.71 37.05 -5.65
CA ALA A 415 -40.08 37.30 -5.22
C ALA A 415 -40.20 37.50 -3.70
N ALA A 416 -39.38 36.80 -2.90
CA ALA A 416 -39.32 36.97 -1.45
C ALA A 416 -38.69 38.31 -1.02
N THR A 417 -37.82 38.89 -1.86
CA THR A 417 -37.13 40.17 -1.56
C THR A 417 -37.98 41.40 -1.95
N LYS A 418 -39.02 41.22 -2.78
CA LYS A 418 -39.95 42.28 -3.20
C LYS A 418 -41.23 42.38 -2.36
N LYS A 419 -41.47 41.41 -1.48
CA LYS A 419 -42.50 41.45 -0.43
C LYS A 419 -41.88 41.96 0.86
#